data_AF-A0A4U8YLR3-F1
#
_entry.id   AF-A0A4U8YLR3-F1
#
_cell.length_a   1.000
_cell.length_b   1.000
_cell.length_c   1.000
_cell.angle_alpha   90.00
_cell.angle_beta   90.00
_cell.angle_gamma   90.00
#
_symmetry.space_group_name_H-M   'P 1'
#
loop_
_entity.id
_entity.type
_entity.pdbx_description
1 polymer ?
#
loop_
_entity_poly.entity_id
_entity_poly.type
_entity_poly.pdbx_seq_one_letter_code
_entity_poly.pdbx_strand_id
1 'polypeptide(L)'
;MTTRVYKKSGLASALLALCAFTLISTQAYAGCMGAMFGRVAQEGTQLHELAMASLNQNGGADTYFTNGEGRVLDVKAKQCDDGRVRVSVERVYIPRNYITATHDGTLAVEATYDQLHELAQTGDKLGGYTLLPNSVGADAFQCGADIAMALDAE
;
A
#
# COMPACT_ATOMS: atom_id res chain seq x y z
N MET A 1 -3.62 -6.98 83.88
CA MET A 1 -5.07 -7.13 83.61
C MET A 1 -5.55 -5.93 82.82
N THR A 2 -5.91 -6.15 81.54
CA THR A 2 -7.05 -5.57 80.77
C THR A 2 -7.29 -4.05 80.83
N THR A 3 -7.39 -3.27 79.75
CA THR A 3 -8.03 -3.47 78.43
C THR A 3 -7.49 -2.50 77.36
N ARG A 4 -7.50 -2.92 76.08
CA ARG A 4 -7.39 -2.05 74.90
C ARG A 4 -8.67 -1.21 74.73
N VAL A 5 -8.54 0.03 74.27
CA VAL A 5 -9.54 0.66 73.37
C VAL A 5 -8.82 1.43 72.27
N TYR A 6 -8.83 0.84 71.07
CA TYR A 6 -8.53 1.50 69.80
C TYR A 6 -9.70 2.42 69.43
N LYS A 7 -9.41 3.65 68.99
CA LYS A 7 -10.34 4.44 68.16
C LYS A 7 -9.71 4.72 66.80
N LYS A 8 -10.32 4.11 65.77
CA LYS A 8 -10.51 4.53 64.37
C LYS A 8 -10.46 6.07 64.19
N SER A 9 -10.08 6.69 63.07
CA SER A 9 -9.81 6.28 61.69
C SER A 9 -9.60 7.55 60.85
N GLY A 10 -8.86 7.44 59.73
CA GLY A 10 -9.11 8.25 58.52
C GLY A 10 -8.04 9.27 58.17
N LEU A 11 -7.74 9.37 56.86
CA LEU A 11 -6.76 10.24 56.17
C LEU A 11 -5.35 9.62 56.10
N ALA A 12 -5.17 8.45 55.46
CA ALA A 12 -5.31 8.23 54.02
C ALA A 12 -4.50 9.23 53.18
N SER A 13 -3.25 8.83 52.90
CA SER A 13 -2.76 8.61 51.55
C SER A 13 -3.02 9.70 50.50
N ALA A 14 -2.18 10.76 50.46
CA ALA A 14 -2.17 11.66 49.31
C ALA A 14 -0.82 12.39 49.06
N LEU A 15 0.31 11.91 49.59
CA LEU A 15 1.58 12.65 49.50
C LEU A 15 2.78 11.85 48.98
N LEU A 16 2.57 10.62 48.49
CA LEU A 16 3.63 9.77 47.92
C LEU A 16 3.48 9.48 46.41
N ALA A 17 2.65 10.24 45.70
CA ALA A 17 2.33 10.00 44.29
C ALA A 17 2.90 11.06 43.31
N LEU A 18 3.96 11.80 43.67
CA LEU A 18 4.40 12.97 42.89
C LEU A 18 5.86 12.99 42.43
N CYS A 19 6.62 11.90 42.57
CA CYS A 19 8.04 11.87 42.17
C CYS A 19 8.44 10.66 41.30
N ALA A 20 7.56 10.16 40.43
CA ALA A 20 7.88 9.03 39.54
C ALA A 20 7.37 9.19 38.10
N PHE A 21 7.59 10.37 37.48
CA PHE A 21 7.10 10.63 36.12
C PHE A 21 8.13 11.22 35.12
N THR A 22 9.44 11.03 35.33
CA THR A 22 10.47 11.52 34.39
C THR A 22 11.18 10.42 33.59
N LEU A 23 10.59 9.23 33.47
CA LEU A 23 11.13 8.16 32.61
C LEU A 23 10.04 7.52 31.75
N ILE A 24 9.42 8.29 30.87
CA ILE A 24 8.62 7.73 29.76
C ILE A 24 8.99 8.47 28.47
N SER A 25 9.99 7.90 27.79
CA SER A 25 10.11 7.80 26.34
C SER A 25 9.69 9.02 25.49
N THR A 26 10.68 9.81 25.08
CA THR A 26 10.64 10.47 23.77
C THR A 26 10.81 9.41 22.68
N GLN A 27 9.71 8.71 22.36
CA GLN A 27 9.55 7.96 21.11
C GLN A 27 8.14 8.23 20.57
N ALA A 28 7.86 9.48 20.23
CA ALA A 28 6.63 9.86 19.54
C ALA A 28 7.00 10.65 18.27
N TYR A 29 7.84 10.04 17.41
CA TYR A 29 8.16 10.57 16.08
C TYR A 29 8.08 9.51 14.96
N ALA A 30 7.35 8.41 15.18
CA ALA A 30 7.12 7.38 14.15
C ALA A 30 5.66 7.34 13.60
N GLY A 31 4.71 8.02 14.25
CA GLY A 31 3.28 7.85 13.96
C GLY A 31 2.74 8.52 12.69
N CYS A 32 3.29 9.67 12.27
CA CYS A 32 2.67 10.45 11.19
C CYS A 32 3.04 9.99 9.77
N MET A 33 4.16 9.32 9.56
CA MET A 33 4.52 8.81 8.22
C MET A 33 3.91 7.43 7.91
N GLY A 34 3.58 6.63 8.92
CA GLY A 34 2.92 5.33 8.72
C GLY A 34 1.45 5.45 8.30
N ALA A 35 0.78 6.56 8.63
CA ALA A 35 -0.61 6.80 8.26
C ALA A 35 -0.79 7.23 6.79
N MET A 36 0.26 7.71 6.11
CA MET A 36 0.20 8.17 4.71
C MET A 36 0.22 7.04 3.68
N PHE A 37 0.66 5.83 4.05
CA PHE A 37 0.70 4.68 3.15
C PHE A 37 -0.63 3.93 3.18
N GLY A 38 -1.50 4.16 2.19
CA GLY A 38 -2.70 3.36 1.85
C GLY A 38 -3.40 2.58 2.98
N ARG A 39 -3.87 1.37 2.67
CA ARG A 39 -4.60 0.49 3.61
C ARG A 39 -3.72 -0.64 4.13
N VAL A 40 -4.08 -1.22 5.27
CA VAL A 40 -3.38 -2.42 5.80
C VAL A 40 -3.67 -3.61 4.88
N ALA A 41 -2.63 -4.32 4.47
CA ALA A 41 -2.73 -5.55 3.70
C ALA A 41 -2.78 -6.74 4.67
N GLN A 42 -3.93 -7.40 4.78
CA GLN A 42 -4.10 -8.52 5.70
C GLN A 42 -3.41 -9.77 5.16
N GLU A 43 -2.63 -10.46 6.00
CA GLU A 43 -1.98 -11.73 5.66
C GLU A 43 -2.96 -12.74 5.05
N GLY A 44 -2.50 -13.49 4.04
CA GLY A 44 -3.31 -14.47 3.31
C GLY A 44 -4.29 -13.87 2.30
N THR A 45 -4.27 -12.55 2.07
CA THR A 45 -5.06 -11.90 1.01
C THR A 45 -4.19 -11.62 -0.22
N GLN A 46 -4.81 -11.56 -1.41
CA GLN A 46 -4.13 -11.14 -2.65
C GLN A 46 -3.45 -9.77 -2.48
N LEU A 47 -4.09 -8.85 -1.75
CA LEU A 47 -3.55 -7.53 -1.51
C LEU A 47 -2.21 -7.60 -0.73
N HIS A 48 -2.10 -8.53 0.20
CA HIS A 48 -0.86 -8.80 0.92
C HIS A 48 0.19 -9.45 0.03
N GLU A 49 -0.18 -10.38 -0.85
CA GLU A 49 0.74 -10.96 -1.83
C GLU A 49 1.36 -9.90 -2.76
N LEU A 50 0.54 -9.00 -3.30
CA LEU A 50 1.00 -7.89 -4.14
C LEU A 50 1.92 -6.93 -3.34
N ALA A 51 1.57 -6.65 -2.08
CA ALA A 51 2.39 -5.79 -1.23
C ALA A 51 3.75 -6.41 -0.92
N MET A 52 3.78 -7.71 -0.62
CA MET A 52 5.02 -8.45 -0.38
C MET A 52 5.88 -8.53 -1.64
N ALA A 53 5.28 -8.71 -2.81
CA ALA A 53 6.01 -8.65 -4.08
C ALA A 53 6.66 -7.28 -4.31
N SER A 54 5.94 -6.18 -4.04
CA SER A 54 6.50 -4.81 -4.11
C SER A 54 7.66 -4.60 -3.13
N LEU A 55 7.52 -5.06 -1.88
CA LEU A 55 8.58 -5.01 -0.88
C LEU A 55 9.83 -5.78 -1.32
N ASN A 56 9.65 -6.98 -1.86
CA ASN A 56 10.75 -7.86 -2.26
C ASN A 56 11.46 -7.39 -3.54
N GLN A 57 10.71 -6.84 -4.50
CA GLN A 57 11.23 -6.45 -5.81
C GLN A 57 11.97 -5.11 -5.75
N ASN A 58 11.32 -4.08 -5.19
CA ASN A 58 11.79 -2.69 -5.25
C ASN A 58 11.82 -2.00 -3.87
N GLY A 59 11.87 -2.78 -2.78
CA GLY A 59 11.88 -2.22 -1.42
C GLY A 59 10.59 -1.50 -1.05
N GLY A 60 9.49 -1.78 -1.74
CA GLY A 60 8.17 -1.16 -1.50
C GLY A 60 7.89 0.08 -2.34
N ALA A 61 8.81 0.46 -3.23
CA ALA A 61 8.57 1.47 -4.26
C ALA A 61 7.64 0.93 -5.37
N ASP A 62 7.37 1.77 -6.36
CA ASP A 62 6.49 1.52 -7.50
C ASP A 62 6.76 0.14 -8.10
N THR A 63 5.74 -0.71 -8.11
CA THR A 63 5.82 -2.07 -8.62
C THR A 63 4.55 -2.36 -9.39
N TYR A 64 4.71 -2.78 -10.64
CA TYR A 64 3.61 -2.80 -11.59
C TYR A 64 3.09 -4.20 -11.85
N PHE A 65 1.77 -4.32 -11.98
CA PHE A 65 1.11 -5.60 -12.21
C PHE A 65 0.04 -5.49 -13.28
N THR A 66 -0.15 -6.53 -14.08
CA THR A 66 -1.22 -6.58 -15.09
C THR A 66 -2.12 -7.79 -14.89
N ASN A 67 -3.39 -7.70 -15.30
CA ASN A 67 -4.25 -8.88 -15.44
C ASN A 67 -4.24 -9.44 -16.88
N GLY A 68 -3.53 -8.80 -17.81
CA GLY A 68 -3.51 -9.19 -19.24
C GLY A 68 -4.71 -8.74 -20.05
N GLU A 69 -5.61 -7.95 -19.46
CA GLU A 69 -6.83 -7.44 -20.09
C GLU A 69 -6.88 -5.91 -20.00
N GLY A 70 -5.71 -5.28 -20.16
CA GLY A 70 -5.55 -3.82 -20.15
C GLY A 70 -5.58 -3.17 -18.77
N ARG A 71 -5.78 -3.92 -17.68
CA ARG A 71 -5.66 -3.33 -16.32
C ARG A 71 -4.22 -3.38 -15.86
N VAL A 72 -3.71 -2.22 -15.44
CA VAL A 72 -2.39 -2.09 -14.83
C VAL A 72 -2.54 -1.52 -13.43
N LEU A 73 -1.84 -2.12 -12.47
CA LEU A 73 -1.74 -1.65 -11.09
C LEU A 73 -0.37 -1.03 -10.87
N ASP A 74 -0.30 0.11 -10.21
CA ASP A 74 0.90 0.58 -9.49
C ASP A 74 0.71 0.27 -8.01
N VAL A 75 1.58 -0.58 -7.45
CA VAL A 75 1.54 -1.03 -6.07
C VAL A 75 2.77 -0.54 -5.34
N LYS A 76 2.54 0.24 -4.30
CA LYS A 76 3.54 0.72 -3.35
C LYS A 76 3.27 0.09 -2.00
N ALA A 77 4.29 -0.41 -1.32
CA ALA A 77 4.14 -1.09 -0.05
C ALA A 77 5.14 -0.59 0.99
N LYS A 78 4.76 -0.68 2.26
CA LYS A 78 5.62 -0.33 3.38
C LYS A 78 5.38 -1.29 4.53
N GLN A 79 6.45 -1.87 5.05
CA GLN A 79 6.41 -2.57 6.33
C GLN A 79 6.51 -1.55 7.46
N CYS A 80 5.59 -1.63 8.41
CA CYS A 80 5.56 -0.78 9.61
C CYS A 80 6.37 -1.41 10.74
N ASP A 81 6.78 -0.58 11.71
CA ASP A 81 7.58 -1.01 12.87
C ASP A 81 6.85 -2.05 13.75
N ASP A 82 5.51 -2.08 13.69
CA ASP A 82 4.67 -3.05 14.39
C ASP A 82 4.43 -4.35 13.61
N GLY A 83 5.17 -4.56 12.51
CA GLY A 83 5.12 -5.74 11.66
C GLY A 83 4.01 -5.70 10.60
N ARG A 84 3.07 -4.75 10.65
CA ARG A 84 1.99 -4.66 9.65
C ARG A 84 2.52 -4.18 8.30
N VAL A 85 1.97 -4.72 7.23
CA VAL A 85 2.23 -4.23 5.86
C VAL A 85 1.09 -3.30 5.45
N ARG A 86 1.46 -2.10 4.97
CA ARG A 86 0.52 -1.15 4.37
C ARG A 86 0.80 -1.00 2.90
N VAL A 87 -0.25 -0.84 2.11
CA VAL A 87 -0.17 -0.84 0.64
C VAL A 87 -1.07 0.23 0.04
N SER A 88 -0.51 0.94 -0.94
CA SER A 88 -1.25 1.80 -1.86
C SER A 88 -1.36 1.08 -3.20
N VAL A 89 -2.52 1.15 -3.83
CA VAL A 89 -2.76 0.56 -5.15
C VAL A 89 -3.49 1.58 -6.01
N GLU A 90 -2.81 2.07 -7.03
CA GLU A 90 -3.39 2.87 -8.10
C GLU A 90 -3.68 1.98 -9.30
N ARG A 91 -4.71 2.33 -10.08
CA ARG A 91 -5.20 1.50 -11.16
C ARG A 91 -5.48 2.35 -12.38
N VAL A 92 -5.02 1.88 -13.53
CA VAL A 92 -5.39 2.44 -14.83
C VAL A 92 -5.94 1.35 -15.74
N TYR A 93 -6.62 1.78 -16.79
CA TYR A 93 -7.20 0.89 -17.79
C TYR A 93 -6.83 1.34 -19.19
N ILE A 94 -6.30 0.39 -19.98
CA ILE A 94 -5.97 0.55 -21.38
C ILE A 94 -7.02 -0.22 -22.19
N PRO A 95 -7.92 0.46 -22.93
CA PRO A 95 -8.91 -0.22 -23.77
C PRO A 95 -8.22 -0.81 -25.00
N ARG A 96 -8.60 -2.02 -25.40
CA ARG A 96 -8.03 -2.67 -26.59
C ARG A 96 -8.27 -1.88 -27.89
N ASN A 97 -9.41 -1.21 -28.00
CA ASN A 97 -9.83 -0.50 -29.23
C ASN A 97 -9.91 1.02 -29.00
N TYR A 98 -8.98 1.59 -28.24
CA TYR A 98 -8.95 3.03 -28.02
C TYR A 98 -8.41 3.75 -29.26
N ILE A 99 -9.21 4.67 -29.82
CA ILE A 99 -8.84 5.42 -31.02
C ILE A 99 -8.34 6.80 -30.60
N THR A 100 -7.09 7.09 -30.93
CA THR A 100 -6.50 8.42 -30.70
C THR A 100 -6.66 9.32 -31.92
N ALA A 101 -6.26 10.60 -31.80
CA ALA A 101 -6.26 11.53 -32.92
C ALA A 101 -5.28 11.14 -34.06
N THR A 102 -4.29 10.29 -33.79
CA THR A 102 -3.30 9.84 -34.77
C THR A 102 -3.35 8.32 -34.95
N HIS A 103 -3.05 7.85 -36.16
CA HIS A 103 -2.98 6.42 -36.42
C HIS A 103 -1.89 5.74 -35.57
N ASP A 104 -0.71 6.36 -35.48
CA ASP A 104 0.41 5.85 -34.70
C ASP A 104 0.09 5.74 -33.20
N GLY A 105 -0.68 6.70 -32.66
CA GLY A 105 -1.11 6.66 -31.26
C GLY A 105 -2.06 5.48 -30.99
N THR A 106 -2.98 5.20 -31.92
CA THR A 106 -3.87 4.03 -31.82
C THR A 106 -3.06 2.72 -31.85
N LEU A 107 -2.11 2.60 -32.77
CA LEU A 107 -1.23 1.42 -32.86
C LEU A 107 -0.38 1.23 -31.59
N ALA A 108 0.11 2.31 -31.00
CA ALA A 108 0.90 2.24 -29.77
C ALA A 108 0.07 1.72 -28.58
N VAL A 109 -1.19 2.15 -28.47
CA VAL A 109 -2.10 1.69 -27.42
C VAL A 109 -2.45 0.21 -27.61
N GLU A 110 -2.76 -0.20 -28.83
CA GLU A 110 -2.99 -1.62 -29.18
C GLU A 110 -1.76 -2.48 -28.87
N ALA A 111 -0.57 -2.05 -29.27
CA ALA A 111 0.68 -2.76 -29.00
C ALA A 111 0.95 -2.90 -27.49
N THR A 112 0.67 -1.84 -26.71
CA THR A 112 0.78 -1.90 -25.25
C THR A 112 -0.19 -2.93 -24.67
N TYR A 113 -1.45 -2.93 -25.11
CA TYR A 113 -2.44 -3.91 -24.67
C TYR A 113 -2.00 -5.35 -24.97
N ASP A 114 -1.54 -5.61 -26.19
CA ASP A 114 -1.13 -6.95 -26.61
C ASP A 114 0.13 -7.42 -25.87
N GLN A 115 1.09 -6.52 -25.61
CA GLN A 115 2.26 -6.83 -24.78
C GLN A 115 1.86 -7.23 -23.36
N LEU A 116 0.94 -6.48 -22.73
CA LEU A 116 0.42 -6.82 -21.40
C LEU A 116 -0.28 -8.18 -21.40
N HIS A 117 -1.02 -8.49 -22.46
CA HIS A 117 -1.70 -9.77 -22.61
C HIS A 117 -0.68 -10.92 -22.67
N GLU A 118 0.35 -10.82 -23.51
CA GLU A 118 1.39 -11.83 -23.65
C GLU A 118 2.16 -12.07 -22.34
N LEU A 119 2.54 -10.99 -21.65
CA LEU A 119 3.22 -11.08 -20.36
C LEU A 119 2.36 -11.77 -19.31
N ALA A 120 1.05 -11.54 -19.31
CA ALA A 120 0.13 -12.20 -18.38
C ALA A 120 -0.11 -13.70 -18.67
N GLN A 121 0.15 -14.14 -19.91
CA GLN A 121 0.10 -15.57 -20.27
C GLN A 121 1.37 -16.32 -19.88
N THR A 122 2.51 -15.63 -19.86
CA THR A 122 3.82 -16.25 -19.69
C THR A 122 4.41 -16.08 -18.29
N GLY A 123 4.03 -15.01 -17.58
CA GLY A 123 4.54 -14.70 -16.25
C GLY A 123 3.77 -15.37 -15.11
N ASP A 124 4.47 -15.57 -13.99
CA ASP A 124 3.89 -16.11 -12.77
C ASP A 124 2.80 -15.19 -12.21
N LYS A 125 1.70 -15.81 -11.77
CA LYS A 125 0.55 -15.09 -11.23
C LYS A 125 0.60 -14.99 -9.71
N LEU A 126 0.36 -13.77 -9.22
CA LEU A 126 0.08 -13.44 -7.83
C LEU A 126 -1.43 -13.15 -7.71
N GLY A 127 -2.17 -14.22 -7.42
CA GLY A 127 -3.61 -14.26 -7.60
C GLY A 127 -4.01 -14.08 -9.07
N GLY A 128 -4.79 -13.03 -9.36
CA GLY A 128 -5.22 -12.65 -10.71
C GLY A 128 -4.32 -11.68 -11.48
N TYR A 129 -3.12 -11.36 -10.97
CA TYR A 129 -2.21 -10.42 -11.63
C TYR A 129 -0.82 -11.01 -11.84
N THR A 130 -0.14 -10.57 -12.88
CA THR A 130 1.24 -10.91 -13.22
C THR A 130 2.14 -9.70 -12.96
N LEU A 131 3.29 -9.93 -12.35
CA LEU A 131 4.31 -8.90 -12.14
C LEU A 131 4.89 -8.46 -13.48
N LEU A 132 4.96 -7.15 -13.71
CA LEU A 132 5.57 -6.58 -14.91
C LEU A 132 7.03 -6.22 -14.67
N PRO A 133 7.90 -6.29 -15.70
CA PRO A 133 9.18 -5.60 -15.68
C PRO A 133 8.97 -4.09 -15.44
N ASN A 134 9.78 -3.46 -14.57
CA ASN A 134 9.55 -2.08 -14.12
C ASN A 134 9.36 -1.08 -15.28
N SER A 135 10.19 -1.13 -16.33
CA SER A 135 10.06 -0.21 -17.46
C SER A 135 8.74 -0.40 -18.21
N VAL A 136 8.40 -1.65 -18.55
CA VAL A 136 7.14 -1.99 -19.23
C VAL A 136 5.94 -1.58 -18.38
N GLY A 137 6.03 -1.82 -17.07
CA GLY A 137 4.99 -1.45 -16.11
C GLY A 137 4.76 0.04 -16.02
N ALA A 138 5.83 0.83 -15.91
CA ALA A 138 5.76 2.29 -15.85
C ALA A 138 5.18 2.88 -17.15
N ASP A 139 5.66 2.41 -18.30
CA ASP A 139 5.19 2.87 -19.61
C ASP A 139 3.71 2.55 -19.81
N ALA A 140 3.28 1.33 -19.46
CA ALA A 140 1.88 0.92 -19.56
C ALA A 140 0.99 1.69 -18.56
N PHE A 141 1.47 1.93 -17.35
CA PHE A 141 0.73 2.71 -16.37
C PHE A 141 0.52 4.15 -16.85
N GLN A 142 1.57 4.78 -17.38
CA GLN A 142 1.47 6.13 -17.95
C GLN A 142 0.51 6.18 -19.13
N CYS A 143 0.59 5.20 -20.05
CA CYS A 143 -0.34 5.07 -21.17
C CYS A 143 -1.81 5.04 -20.68
N GLY A 144 -2.12 4.20 -19.68
CA GLY A 144 -3.47 4.16 -19.11
C GLY A 144 -3.89 5.45 -18.40
N ALA A 145 -2.95 6.15 -17.75
CA ALA A 145 -3.21 7.44 -17.12
C ALA A 145 -3.52 8.53 -18.16
N ASP A 146 -2.77 8.58 -19.26
CA ASP A 146 -2.98 9.53 -20.36
C ASP A 146 -4.33 9.32 -21.03
N ILE A 147 -4.75 8.05 -21.21
CA ILE A 147 -6.07 7.71 -21.74
C ILE A 147 -7.17 8.20 -20.79
N ALA A 148 -7.03 7.94 -19.49
CA ALA A 148 -8.01 8.40 -18.51
C ALA A 148 -8.14 9.93 -18.52
N MET A 149 -7.02 10.64 -18.55
CA MET A 149 -7.00 12.10 -18.66
C MET A 149 -7.65 12.63 -19.93
N ALA A 150 -7.41 11.97 -21.07
CA ALA A 150 -8.01 12.35 -22.35
C ALA A 150 -9.53 12.20 -22.32
N LEU A 151 -10.04 11.09 -21.76
CA LEU A 151 -11.47 10.82 -21.63
C LEU A 151 -12.17 11.76 -20.64
N ASP A 152 -11.49 12.18 -19.57
CA ASP A 152 -12.04 13.14 -18.60
C ASP A 152 -12.12 14.58 -19.14
N ALA A 153 -11.42 14.88 -20.24
CA ALA A 153 -11.39 16.20 -20.86
C ALA A 153 -12.45 16.42 -21.95
N GLU A 154 -13.20 15.38 -22.33
CA GLU A 154 -14.32 15.41 -23.29
C GLU A 154 -15.65 15.81 -22.64
#